data_AF-A0A3L7SKW3-F1
#
_entry.id   AF-A0A3L7SKW3-F1
#
_cell.length_a   1.000
_cell.length_b   1.000
_cell.length_c   1.000
_cell.angle_alpha   90.00
_cell.angle_beta   90.00
_cell.angle_gamma   90.00
#
_symmetry.space_group_name_H-M   'P 1'
#
loop_
_entity.id
_entity.type
_entity.pdbx_description
1 polymer ?
#
loop_
_entity_poly.entity_id
_entity_poly.type
_entity_poly.pdbx_seq_one_letter_code
_entity_poly.pdbx_strand_id
1 'polypeptide(L)'
;MLDQRMWLHQQGNASGLTHAYLSSVRNDLTFHLPPQIVISAIFLDDHPLPLSVINDGQMQIPMSDAGTESVLTMAWSMTRQHKTRPITQEEFPWPQAITVERNLITILPDDPLVLWSRSGVRKMNSLDQGLDRLETLLDRQKALAAETRGAILNRGMIQQLQARLLNQTMLEVQKPTSSSPQRLARRDQLVAVIDELDPATEVVPENWQTKLLEEPVTDASSTLRGQGIEGGVIQVWQLDRRWLQIGLTLVTAVILIPLLRKIIRIEWSEWLQQHVAASWLLLATVWWLFLTPSVLGSILLLTTLFRSVFPLKSSRSAS
;
A
#
# COMPACT_ATOMS: atom_id res chain seq x y z
N MET A 1 -13.28 12.65 12.13
CA MET A 1 -12.41 12.20 11.00
C MET A 1 -11.99 10.76 11.21
N LEU A 2 -11.94 9.95 10.15
CA LEU A 2 -11.45 8.57 10.18
C LEU A 2 -10.18 8.46 9.31
N ASP A 3 -9.10 7.90 9.83
CA ASP A 3 -7.87 7.57 9.10
C ASP A 3 -7.58 6.08 9.24
N GLN A 4 -7.54 5.38 8.11
CA GLN A 4 -7.37 3.93 8.07
C GLN A 4 -6.11 3.59 7.29
N ARG A 5 -5.25 2.79 7.89
CA ARG A 5 -3.99 2.32 7.32
C ARG A 5 -4.02 0.81 7.24
N MET A 6 -3.65 0.26 6.10
CA MET A 6 -3.57 -1.17 5.89
C MET A 6 -2.27 -1.56 5.20
N TRP A 7 -1.60 -2.56 5.75
CA TRP A 7 -0.45 -3.25 5.18
C TRP A 7 -0.92 -4.57 4.57
N LEU A 8 -0.67 -4.75 3.29
CA LEU A 8 -1.03 -5.95 2.54
C LEU A 8 0.17 -6.89 2.42
N HIS A 9 0.07 -8.05 3.06
CA HIS A 9 1.14 -9.05 3.08
C HIS A 9 1.10 -9.96 1.84
N GLN A 10 2.25 -10.41 1.36
CA GLN A 10 2.36 -11.36 0.22
C GLN A 10 1.56 -12.66 0.40
N GLN A 11 1.35 -13.08 1.64
CA GLN A 11 0.62 -14.30 1.98
C GLN A 11 -0.91 -14.11 1.92
N GLY A 12 -1.38 -12.92 1.53
CA GLY A 12 -2.80 -12.57 1.52
C GLY A 12 -3.34 -12.15 2.88
N ASN A 13 -2.51 -12.11 3.92
CA ASN A 13 -2.89 -11.50 5.20
C ASN A 13 -2.87 -9.99 5.06
N ALA A 14 -3.67 -9.30 5.89
CA ALA A 14 -3.58 -7.86 6.04
C ALA A 14 -3.42 -7.52 7.52
N SER A 15 -2.72 -6.44 7.80
CA SER A 15 -2.72 -5.81 9.13
C SER A 15 -3.02 -4.33 8.96
N GLY A 16 -3.53 -3.68 9.99
CA GLY A 16 -3.91 -2.29 9.87
C GLY A 16 -4.02 -1.55 11.18
N LEU A 17 -4.09 -0.23 11.04
CA LEU A 17 -4.35 0.74 12.10
C LEU A 17 -5.53 1.60 11.66
N THR A 18 -6.51 1.76 12.54
CA THR A 18 -7.63 2.67 12.34
C THR A 18 -7.60 3.72 13.43
N HIS A 19 -7.43 4.98 13.04
CA HIS A 19 -7.53 6.15 13.89
C HIS A 19 -8.88 6.83 13.68
N ALA A 20 -9.72 6.86 14.72
CA ALA A 20 -10.94 7.63 14.70
C ALA A 20 -10.77 8.86 15.61
N TYR A 21 -10.87 10.04 15.01
CA TYR A 21 -10.96 11.32 15.72
C TYR A 21 -12.44 11.59 15.96
N LEU A 22 -12.83 11.48 17.21
CA LEU A 22 -14.21 11.39 17.66
C LEU A 22 -14.58 12.62 18.47
N SER A 23 -15.78 13.13 18.25
CA SER A 23 -16.48 14.04 19.16
C SER A 23 -17.85 13.41 19.37
N SER A 24 -18.09 12.86 20.57
CA SER A 24 -19.30 12.09 20.87
C SER A 24 -20.03 12.70 22.05
N VAL A 25 -21.34 12.90 21.90
CA VAL A 25 -22.24 13.25 23.01
C VAL A 25 -22.68 11.99 23.78
N ARG A 26 -22.37 10.80 23.24
CA ARG A 26 -22.71 9.50 23.83
C ARG A 26 -21.49 8.86 24.50
N ASN A 27 -21.74 8.11 25.57
CA ASN A 27 -20.73 7.39 26.35
C ASN A 27 -20.27 6.09 25.69
N ASP A 28 -20.82 5.73 24.53
CA ASP A 28 -20.51 4.49 23.84
C ASP A 28 -20.35 4.70 22.34
N LEU A 29 -19.45 3.92 21.76
CA LEU A 29 -19.19 3.94 20.33
C LEU A 29 -19.18 2.53 19.78
N THR A 30 -19.98 2.29 18.74
CA THR A 30 -20.11 0.95 18.14
C THR A 30 -19.36 0.91 16.82
N PHE A 31 -18.46 -0.06 16.65
CA PHE A 31 -17.82 -0.38 15.39
C PHE A 31 -18.42 -1.65 14.80
N HIS A 32 -18.67 -1.63 13.49
CA HIS A 32 -18.81 -2.83 12.70
C HIS A 32 -17.44 -3.41 12.35
N LEU A 33 -17.25 -4.67 12.70
CA LEU A 33 -16.05 -5.44 12.41
C LEU A 33 -16.39 -6.52 11.38
N PRO A 34 -15.75 -6.47 10.20
CA PRO A 34 -15.75 -7.58 9.26
C PRO A 34 -15.40 -8.91 9.93
N PRO A 35 -16.03 -10.03 9.54
CA PRO A 35 -15.89 -11.33 10.22
C PRO A 35 -14.48 -11.92 10.17
N GLN A 36 -13.62 -11.40 9.30
CA GLN A 36 -12.25 -11.87 9.09
C GLN A 36 -11.21 -11.02 9.84
N ILE A 37 -11.65 -9.94 10.50
CA ILE A 37 -10.78 -9.02 11.23
C ILE A 37 -10.70 -9.42 12.70
N VAL A 38 -9.47 -9.48 13.20
CA VAL A 38 -9.12 -9.70 14.61
C VAL A 38 -8.47 -8.44 15.15
N ILE A 39 -9.04 -7.88 16.21
CA ILE A 39 -8.50 -6.70 16.89
C ILE A 39 -7.40 -7.15 17.85
N SER A 40 -6.20 -6.59 17.68
CA SER A 40 -5.04 -6.91 18.51
C SER A 40 -4.85 -5.92 19.66
N ALA A 41 -5.19 -4.65 19.44
CA ALA A 41 -5.09 -3.61 20.47
C ALA A 41 -6.06 -2.47 20.20
N ILE A 42 -6.50 -1.82 21.29
CA ILE A 42 -7.36 -0.64 21.27
C ILE A 42 -6.78 0.36 22.26
N PHE A 43 -6.67 1.62 21.84
CA PHE A 43 -6.24 2.72 22.69
C PHE A 43 -7.23 3.86 22.56
N LEU A 44 -7.62 4.46 23.67
CA LEU A 44 -8.39 5.69 23.72
C LEU A 44 -7.51 6.76 24.36
N ASP A 45 -7.20 7.80 23.60
CA ASP A 45 -6.30 8.87 24.02
C ASP A 45 -4.95 8.31 24.56
N ASP A 46 -4.41 7.32 23.83
CA ASP A 46 -3.19 6.53 24.14
C ASP A 46 -3.26 5.64 25.38
N HIS A 47 -4.39 5.61 26.07
CA HIS A 47 -4.61 4.67 27.16
C HIS A 47 -5.11 3.34 26.60
N PRO A 48 -4.43 2.21 26.91
CA PRO A 48 -4.86 0.91 26.43
C PRO A 48 -6.22 0.57 27.04
N LEU A 49 -7.18 0.25 26.18
CA LEU A 49 -8.47 -0.27 26.59
C LEU A 49 -8.42 -1.81 26.60
N PRO A 50 -9.14 -2.45 27.53
CA PRO A 50 -9.33 -3.90 27.46
C PRO A 50 -10.02 -4.24 26.14
N LEU A 51 -9.62 -5.36 25.52
CA LEU A 51 -10.24 -5.84 24.29
C LEU A 51 -11.74 -6.09 24.55
N SER A 52 -12.58 -5.25 23.97
CA SER A 52 -14.04 -5.39 24.07
C SER A 52 -14.49 -6.73 23.50
N VAL A 53 -15.50 -7.34 24.13
CA VAL A 53 -16.13 -8.55 23.61
C VAL A 53 -16.78 -8.22 22.27
N ILE A 54 -16.39 -8.94 21.22
CA ILE A 54 -16.97 -8.80 19.89
C ILE A 54 -18.23 -9.66 19.83
N ASN A 55 -19.39 -9.02 19.70
CA ASN A 55 -20.68 -9.70 19.58
C ASN A 55 -21.22 -9.48 18.16
N ASP A 56 -21.43 -10.55 17.39
CA ASP A 56 -21.99 -10.51 16.03
C ASP A 56 -21.29 -9.53 15.07
N GLY A 57 -19.96 -9.42 15.15
CA GLY A 57 -19.19 -8.48 14.33
C GLY A 57 -19.44 -7.01 14.71
N GLN A 58 -19.86 -6.76 15.95
CA GLN A 58 -19.93 -5.44 16.54
C GLN A 58 -19.02 -5.35 17.75
N MET A 59 -18.36 -4.21 17.89
CA MET A 59 -17.48 -3.89 19.01
C MET A 59 -17.95 -2.58 19.63
N GLN A 60 -18.27 -2.63 20.93
CA GLN A 60 -18.59 -1.44 21.69
C GLN A 60 -17.35 -0.94 22.42
N ILE A 61 -17.12 0.37 22.34
CA ILE A 61 -16.00 1.04 22.99
C ILE A 61 -16.58 2.05 23.97
N PRO A 62 -16.32 1.90 25.28
CA PRO A 62 -16.76 2.88 26.25
C PRO A 62 -15.94 4.16 26.08
N MET A 63 -16.63 5.29 26.01
CA MET A 63 -16.04 6.61 26.03
C MET A 63 -16.05 7.10 27.48
N SER A 64 -14.90 7.56 27.96
CA SER A 64 -14.75 8.00 29.36
C SER A 64 -15.57 9.25 29.68
N ASP A 65 -15.76 10.14 28.70
CA ASP A 65 -16.46 11.41 28.90
C ASP A 65 -17.33 11.78 27.67
N ALA A 66 -18.65 11.84 27.84
CA ALA A 66 -19.53 12.41 26.82
C ALA A 66 -19.24 13.91 26.64
N GLY A 67 -19.10 14.32 25.38
CA GLY A 67 -18.87 15.70 24.96
C GLY A 67 -17.39 16.06 24.83
N THR A 68 -16.45 15.20 25.21
CA THR A 68 -15.03 15.42 24.97
C THR A 68 -14.60 14.85 23.63
N GLU A 69 -13.67 15.55 22.98
CA GLU A 69 -12.99 15.02 21.81
C GLU A 69 -11.98 13.95 22.24
N SER A 70 -12.02 12.79 21.60
CA SER A 70 -11.11 11.68 21.87
C SER A 70 -10.54 11.11 20.58
N VAL A 71 -9.35 10.51 20.68
CA VAL A 71 -8.70 9.78 19.60
C VAL A 71 -8.71 8.30 19.95
N LEU A 72 -9.39 7.52 19.11
CA LEU A 72 -9.36 6.07 19.19
C LEU A 72 -8.35 5.52 18.19
N THR A 73 -7.43 4.68 18.67
CA THR A 73 -6.50 3.91 17.84
C THR A 73 -6.82 2.43 17.96
N MET A 74 -7.10 1.78 16.83
CA MET A 74 -7.42 0.36 16.76
C MET A 74 -6.42 -0.36 15.86
N ALA A 75 -5.68 -1.31 16.42
CA ALA A 75 -4.81 -2.20 15.67
C ALA A 75 -5.51 -3.51 15.35
N TRP A 76 -5.40 -3.95 14.11
CA TRP A 76 -6.13 -5.10 13.62
C TRP A 76 -5.32 -5.94 12.63
N SER A 77 -5.69 -7.20 12.51
CA SER A 77 -5.16 -8.13 11.51
C SER A 77 -6.28 -8.92 10.86
N MET A 78 -6.08 -9.35 9.63
CA MET A 78 -7.03 -10.10 8.83
C MET A 78 -6.30 -11.28 8.21
N THR A 79 -6.73 -12.49 8.56
CA THR A 79 -6.21 -13.72 7.93
C THR A 79 -7.13 -14.12 6.79
N ARG A 80 -6.63 -14.08 5.56
CA ARG A 80 -7.41 -14.54 4.40
C ARG A 80 -7.26 -16.04 4.23
N GLN A 81 -8.38 -16.74 4.14
CA GLN A 81 -8.39 -18.01 3.43
C GLN A 81 -8.07 -17.70 1.97
N HIS A 82 -6.97 -18.26 1.44
CA HIS A 82 -6.53 -18.11 0.06
C HIS A 82 -7.67 -18.35 -0.94
N LYS A 83 -8.39 -17.29 -1.30
CA LYS A 83 -9.23 -17.28 -2.50
C LYS A 83 -8.33 -16.77 -3.62
N THR A 84 -8.09 -17.62 -4.61
CA THR A 84 -7.30 -17.39 -5.84
C THR A 84 -7.81 -16.25 -6.73
N ARG A 85 -8.62 -15.33 -6.20
CA ARG A 85 -9.28 -14.29 -6.96
C ARG A 85 -8.32 -13.12 -7.21
N PRO A 86 -8.18 -12.67 -8.47
CA PRO A 86 -7.31 -11.54 -8.84
C PRO A 86 -7.86 -10.17 -8.40
N ILE A 87 -9.08 -10.14 -7.85
CA ILE A 87 -9.75 -8.95 -7.33
C ILE A 87 -10.10 -9.24 -5.87
N THR A 88 -9.55 -8.44 -4.97
CA THR A 88 -9.89 -8.46 -3.56
C THR A 88 -10.71 -7.23 -3.20
N GLN A 89 -11.76 -7.44 -2.42
CA GLN A 89 -12.51 -6.37 -1.78
C GLN A 89 -11.91 -6.18 -0.39
N GLU A 90 -11.40 -4.98 -0.15
CA GLU A 90 -10.76 -4.61 1.10
C GLU A 90 -11.83 -3.99 2.01
N GLU A 91 -12.08 -4.65 3.14
CA GLU A 91 -13.04 -4.22 4.15
C GLU A 91 -12.28 -3.63 5.35
N PHE A 92 -12.82 -2.56 5.93
CA PHE A 92 -12.23 -1.87 7.07
C PHE A 92 -13.21 -1.85 8.25
N PRO A 93 -12.73 -1.77 9.50
CA PRO A 93 -13.58 -1.45 10.64
C PRO A 93 -14.32 -0.12 10.42
N TRP A 94 -15.64 -0.10 10.61
CA TRP A 94 -16.44 1.11 10.35
C TRP A 94 -17.24 1.53 11.58
N PRO A 95 -17.19 2.81 12.02
CA PRO A 95 -18.04 3.29 13.09
C PRO A 95 -19.51 3.30 12.65
N GLN A 96 -20.42 2.83 13.51
CA GLN A 96 -21.86 2.85 13.25
C GLN A 96 -22.53 4.05 13.91
N ALA A 97 -23.59 4.57 13.28
CA ALA A 97 -24.42 5.65 13.79
C ALA A 97 -23.65 6.96 14.11
N ILE A 98 -22.58 7.23 13.36
CA ILE A 98 -21.75 8.44 13.47
C ILE A 98 -21.56 9.04 12.08
N THR A 99 -21.70 10.36 11.98
CA THR A 99 -21.41 11.08 10.73
C THR A 99 -19.90 11.20 10.54
N VAL A 100 -19.37 10.56 9.49
CA VAL A 100 -17.95 10.64 9.14
C VAL A 100 -17.72 11.80 8.18
N GLU A 101 -17.21 12.92 8.67
CA GLU A 101 -16.94 14.12 7.85
C GLU A 101 -15.88 13.89 6.78
N ARG A 102 -14.80 13.17 7.14
CA ARG A 102 -13.67 12.87 6.26
C ARG A 102 -13.14 11.48 6.58
N ASN A 103 -12.92 10.68 5.54
CA ASN A 103 -12.34 9.35 5.63
C ASN A 103 -11.11 9.24 4.73
N LEU A 104 -9.93 9.11 5.35
CA LEU A 104 -8.66 8.91 4.68
C LEU A 104 -8.30 7.43 4.74
N ILE A 105 -7.97 6.85 3.59
CA ILE A 105 -7.54 5.46 3.51
C ILE A 105 -6.16 5.40 2.86
N THR A 106 -5.22 4.77 3.57
CA THR A 106 -3.86 4.51 3.15
C THR A 106 -3.63 3.02 3.04
N ILE A 107 -3.27 2.54 1.85
CA ILE A 107 -2.93 1.15 1.58
C ILE A 107 -1.45 1.08 1.23
N LEU A 108 -0.73 0.28 2.00
CA LEU A 108 0.69 0.01 1.85
C LEU A 108 0.85 -1.43 1.34
N PRO A 109 1.16 -1.61 0.04
CA PRO A 109 1.50 -2.93 -0.45
C PRO A 109 2.92 -3.32 -0.04
N ASP A 110 3.14 -4.62 0.17
CA ASP A 110 4.48 -5.21 0.24
C ASP A 110 5.29 -4.99 -1.07
N ASP A 111 4.62 -4.87 -2.22
CA ASP A 111 5.23 -4.60 -3.53
C ASP A 111 4.63 -3.32 -4.17
N PRO A 112 5.44 -2.27 -4.42
CA PRO A 112 5.04 -1.02 -5.07
C PRO A 112 4.27 -1.16 -6.38
N LEU A 113 4.54 -2.23 -7.13
CA LEU A 113 4.10 -2.38 -8.51
C LEU A 113 2.65 -2.85 -8.63
N VAL A 114 2.01 -3.24 -7.53
CA VAL A 114 0.79 -4.07 -7.59
C VAL A 114 -0.53 -3.28 -7.63
N LEU A 115 -0.56 -1.97 -7.36
CA LEU A 115 -1.83 -1.34 -6.98
C LEU A 115 -2.42 -0.25 -7.90
N TRP A 116 -1.88 0.01 -9.08
CA TRP A 116 -2.01 1.36 -9.65
C TRP A 116 -3.23 1.71 -10.50
N SER A 117 -4.16 0.80 -10.83
CA SER A 117 -5.11 1.12 -11.92
C SER A 117 -6.61 1.15 -11.62
N ARG A 118 -7.16 0.61 -10.51
CA ARG A 118 -8.63 0.41 -10.42
C ARG A 118 -9.32 0.48 -9.05
N SER A 119 -8.77 1.18 -8.06
CA SER A 119 -9.42 1.34 -6.75
C SER A 119 -10.42 2.50 -6.66
N GLY A 120 -10.48 3.37 -7.69
CA GLY A 120 -11.20 4.65 -7.59
C GLY A 120 -10.51 5.65 -6.65
N VAL A 121 -9.35 5.29 -6.08
CA VAL A 121 -8.60 6.08 -5.11
C VAL A 121 -7.53 6.88 -5.86
N ARG A 122 -7.63 8.22 -5.82
CA ARG A 122 -6.66 9.14 -6.45
C ARG A 122 -5.41 9.23 -5.58
N LYS A 123 -4.24 8.87 -6.12
CA LYS A 123 -2.94 9.06 -5.47
C LYS A 123 -2.81 10.49 -4.93
N MET A 124 -2.74 10.62 -3.60
CA MET A 124 -2.40 11.86 -2.92
C MET A 124 -0.89 11.93 -2.68
N ASN A 125 -0.28 13.08 -2.94
CA ASN A 125 1.09 13.38 -2.52
C ASN A 125 1.13 13.69 -1.01
N SER A 126 2.30 13.61 -0.38
CA SER A 126 2.48 13.98 1.03
C SER A 126 2.11 15.44 1.29
N LEU A 127 2.30 16.33 0.31
CA LEU A 127 1.78 17.70 0.34
C LEU A 127 0.24 17.75 0.35
N ASP A 128 -0.45 16.95 -0.47
CA ASP A 128 -1.91 16.89 -0.47
C ASP A 128 -2.45 16.40 0.88
N GLN A 129 -1.79 15.41 1.47
CA GLN A 129 -2.14 14.90 2.81
C GLN A 129 -1.96 15.98 3.88
N GLY A 130 -0.80 16.65 3.87
CA GLY A 130 -0.53 17.69 4.85
C GLY A 130 -1.54 18.83 4.73
N LEU A 131 -1.94 19.20 3.51
CA LEU A 131 -2.97 20.21 3.27
C LEU A 131 -4.37 19.76 3.74
N ASP A 132 -4.79 18.52 3.43
CA ASP A 132 -6.08 17.96 3.89
C ASP A 132 -6.13 17.89 5.43
N ARG A 133 -5.02 17.48 6.04
CA ARG A 133 -4.89 17.39 7.50
C ARG A 133 -4.92 18.77 8.14
N LEU A 134 -4.21 19.74 7.55
CA LEU A 134 -4.19 21.12 8.02
C LEU A 134 -5.60 21.73 7.96
N GLU A 135 -6.31 21.53 6.86
CA GLU A 135 -7.69 21.98 6.71
C GLU A 135 -8.61 21.36 7.77
N THR A 136 -8.47 20.06 8.02
CA THR A 136 -9.25 19.39 9.08
C THR A 136 -8.95 19.96 10.47
N LEU A 137 -7.67 20.24 10.76
CA LEU A 137 -7.28 20.86 12.03
C LEU A 137 -7.82 22.29 12.13
N LEU A 138 -7.88 23.03 11.02
CA LEU A 138 -8.45 24.38 10.99
C LEU A 138 -9.97 24.38 11.17
N ASP A 139 -10.67 23.46 10.51
CA ASP A 139 -12.11 23.26 10.71
C ASP A 139 -12.40 22.94 12.18
N ARG A 140 -11.59 22.06 12.79
CA ARG A 140 -11.65 21.77 14.23
C ARG A 140 -11.35 22.99 15.10
N GLN A 141 -10.33 23.80 14.74
CA GLN A 141 -9.98 25.00 15.51
C GLN A 141 -11.14 26.00 15.53
N LYS A 142 -11.88 26.13 14.41
CA LYS A 142 -13.07 26.98 14.33
C LYS A 142 -14.23 26.47 15.17
N ALA A 143 -14.36 25.16 15.31
CA ALA A 143 -15.39 24.54 16.14
C ALA A 143 -15.07 24.63 17.64
N LEU A 144 -13.79 24.71 18.01
CA LEU A 144 -13.34 24.80 19.38
C LEU A 144 -13.43 26.23 19.92
N ALA A 145 -13.88 26.39 21.16
CA ALA A 145 -13.82 27.68 21.85
C ALA A 145 -12.36 28.03 22.18
N ALA A 146 -11.99 29.31 21.97
CA ALA A 146 -10.61 29.81 21.95
C ALA A 146 -9.77 29.49 23.21
N GLU A 147 -10.42 29.29 24.37
CA GLU A 147 -9.74 29.08 25.66
C GLU A 147 -9.79 27.63 26.15
N THR A 148 -10.26 26.69 25.34
CA THR A 148 -10.29 25.28 25.73
C THR A 148 -8.91 24.64 25.63
N ARG A 149 -8.61 23.70 26.53
CA ARG A 149 -7.40 22.85 26.42
C ARG A 149 -7.30 22.20 25.03
N GLY A 150 -8.43 21.80 24.45
CA GLY A 150 -8.51 21.28 23.09
C GLY A 150 -8.04 22.28 22.03
N ALA A 151 -8.44 23.55 22.13
CA ALA A 151 -8.01 24.61 21.20
C ALA A 151 -6.50 24.85 21.25
N ILE A 152 -5.90 24.83 22.45
CA ILE A 152 -4.46 24.99 22.65
C ILE A 152 -3.70 23.82 22.01
N LEU A 153 -4.16 22.58 22.27
CA LEU A 153 -3.56 21.37 21.69
C LEU A 153 -3.65 21.36 20.17
N ASN A 154 -4.81 21.68 19.63
CA ASN A 154 -5.06 21.70 18.20
C ASN A 154 -4.23 22.79 17.51
N ARG A 155 -4.06 23.97 18.13
CA ARG A 155 -3.17 25.03 17.64
C ARG A 155 -1.70 24.59 17.55
N GLY A 156 -1.21 23.87 18.56
CA GLY A 156 0.15 23.28 18.52
C GLY A 156 0.33 22.31 17.35
N MET A 157 -0.67 21.46 17.07
CA MET A 157 -0.65 20.56 15.91
C MET A 157 -0.66 21.32 14.57
N ILE A 158 -1.45 22.40 14.47
CA ILE A 158 -1.48 23.28 13.28
C ILE A 158 -0.09 23.85 13.00
N GLN A 159 0.57 24.42 14.01
CA GLN A 159 1.89 25.04 13.86
C GLN A 159 2.96 24.02 13.43
N GLN A 160 2.97 22.83 14.05
CA GLN A 160 3.93 21.79 13.69
C GLN A 160 3.71 21.29 12.26
N LEU A 161 2.46 21.11 11.85
CA LEU A 161 2.12 20.69 10.49
C LEU A 161 2.46 21.78 9.46
N GLN A 162 2.22 23.05 9.77
CA GLN A 162 2.60 24.19 8.94
C GLN A 162 4.13 24.22 8.70
N ALA A 163 4.93 24.06 9.76
CA ALA A 163 6.39 24.01 9.65
C ALA A 163 6.86 22.87 8.73
N ARG A 164 6.23 21.69 8.83
CA ARG A 164 6.55 20.54 7.97
C ARG A 164 6.13 20.77 6.51
N LEU A 165 4.95 21.36 6.30
CA LEU A 165 4.42 21.69 4.98
C LEU A 165 5.30 22.69 4.24
N LEU A 166 5.93 23.64 4.95
CA LEU A 166 6.90 24.55 4.34
C LEU A 166 8.06 23.80 3.70
N ASN A 167 8.64 22.81 4.40
CA ASN A 167 9.73 21.98 3.85
C ASN A 167 9.29 21.17 2.62
N GLN A 168 8.08 20.57 2.66
CA GLN A 168 7.53 19.84 1.50
C GLN A 168 7.23 20.76 0.32
N THR A 169 6.79 21.99 0.59
CA THR A 169 6.51 22.98 -0.45
C THR A 169 7.79 23.38 -1.19
N MET A 170 8.92 23.53 -0.48
CA MET A 170 10.21 23.80 -1.13
C MET A 170 10.61 22.68 -2.10
N LEU A 171 10.35 21.42 -1.75
CA LEU A 171 10.62 20.27 -2.63
C LEU A 171 9.72 20.28 -3.88
N GLU A 172 8.44 20.63 -3.72
CA GLU A 172 7.49 20.73 -4.84
C GLU A 172 7.85 21.87 -5.80
N VAL A 173 8.34 23.01 -5.29
CA VAL A 173 8.82 24.13 -6.12
C VAL A 173 10.05 23.71 -6.93
N GLN A 174 10.94 22.88 -6.37
CA GLN A 174 12.12 22.37 -7.08
C GLN A 174 11.77 21.33 -8.15
N LYS A 175 10.70 20.55 -7.95
CA LYS A 175 10.23 19.51 -8.89
C LYS A 175 8.74 19.65 -9.15
N PRO A 176 8.33 20.65 -9.97
CA PRO A 176 6.92 20.91 -10.20
C PRO A 176 6.26 19.77 -10.98
N THR A 177 5.05 19.45 -10.56
CA THR A 177 4.11 18.54 -11.20
C THR A 177 2.94 19.34 -11.79
N SER A 178 2.12 18.71 -12.64
CA SER A 178 0.96 19.38 -13.27
C SER A 178 -0.08 19.93 -12.27
N SER A 179 -0.06 19.47 -11.01
CA SER A 179 -0.96 19.92 -9.95
C SER A 179 -0.31 20.84 -8.92
N SER A 180 0.99 21.18 -9.06
CA SER A 180 1.67 22.07 -8.11
C SER A 180 1.01 23.45 -7.97
N PRO A 181 0.60 24.15 -9.04
CA PRO A 181 -0.01 25.48 -8.89
C PRO A 181 -1.28 25.45 -8.03
N GLN A 182 -2.11 24.42 -8.19
CA GLN A 182 -3.34 24.26 -7.41
C GLN A 182 -3.03 23.99 -5.93
N ARG A 183 -2.03 23.14 -5.63
CA ARG A 183 -1.63 22.85 -4.25
C ARG A 183 -1.01 24.05 -3.55
N LEU A 184 -0.18 24.82 -4.25
CA LEU A 184 0.42 26.05 -3.74
C LEU A 184 -0.67 27.09 -3.42
N ALA A 185 -1.62 27.29 -4.34
CA ALA A 185 -2.76 28.17 -4.09
C ALA A 185 -3.60 27.71 -2.89
N ARG A 186 -3.88 26.40 -2.76
CA ARG A 186 -4.61 25.85 -1.61
C ARG A 186 -3.83 26.04 -0.30
N ARG A 187 -2.51 25.85 -0.32
CA ARG A 187 -1.64 26.14 0.83
C ARG A 187 -1.77 27.60 1.25
N ASP A 188 -1.64 28.52 0.30
CA ASP A 188 -1.69 29.95 0.58
C ASP A 188 -3.01 30.37 1.20
N GLN A 189 -4.13 29.79 0.72
CA GLN A 189 -5.44 29.97 1.33
C GLN A 189 -5.49 29.47 2.78
N LEU A 190 -4.97 28.27 3.07
CA LEU A 190 -4.95 27.73 4.43
C LEU A 190 -4.04 28.53 5.37
N VAL A 191 -2.91 29.03 4.86
CA VAL A 191 -2.00 29.91 5.63
C VAL A 191 -2.68 31.23 5.96
N ALA A 192 -3.40 31.85 5.02
CA ALA A 192 -4.17 33.06 5.29
C ALA A 192 -5.21 32.82 6.41
N VAL A 193 -5.90 31.68 6.39
CA VAL A 193 -6.85 31.30 7.47
C VAL A 193 -6.13 31.11 8.81
N ILE A 194 -4.88 30.60 8.82
CA ILE A 194 -4.08 30.47 10.04
C ILE A 194 -3.69 31.82 10.61
N ASP A 195 -3.34 32.77 9.74
CA ASP A 195 -2.94 34.13 10.09
C ASP A 195 -4.14 34.96 10.60
N GLU A 196 -5.36 34.67 10.12
CA GLU A 196 -6.61 35.25 10.62
C GLU A 196 -7.02 34.72 12.00
N LEU A 197 -6.55 33.54 12.40
CA LEU A 197 -6.78 33.02 13.75
C LEU A 197 -5.93 33.81 14.76
N ASP A 198 -6.60 34.47 15.70
CA ASP A 198 -6.01 35.35 16.73
C ASP A 198 -4.69 34.78 17.30
N PRO A 199 -3.63 35.59 17.48
CA PRO A 199 -2.35 35.15 18.02
C PRO A 199 -2.46 34.94 19.54
N ALA A 200 -3.18 33.91 19.96
CA ALA A 200 -3.37 33.60 21.37
C ALA A 200 -2.38 32.53 21.85
N THR A 201 -1.48 32.98 22.72
CA THR A 201 -0.67 32.25 23.71
C THR A 201 0.47 31.38 23.18
N GLU A 202 1.70 31.72 23.57
CA GLU A 202 2.88 30.85 23.43
C GLU A 202 2.58 29.48 24.04
N VAL A 203 2.40 28.48 23.17
CA VAL A 203 2.21 27.09 23.58
C VAL A 203 3.58 26.52 23.91
N VAL A 204 3.82 26.25 25.19
CA VAL A 204 5.01 25.52 25.65
C VAL A 204 5.04 24.17 24.91
N PRO A 205 6.14 23.79 24.25
CA PRO A 205 6.25 22.51 23.57
C PRO A 205 6.39 21.42 24.65
N GLU A 206 5.25 20.96 25.18
CA GLU A 206 5.18 19.62 25.75
C GLU A 206 5.61 18.64 24.63
N ASN A 207 6.19 17.51 24.99
CA ASN A 207 6.98 16.65 24.11
C ASN A 207 6.12 15.88 23.07
N TRP A 208 5.29 16.59 22.29
CA TRP A 208 4.34 16.10 21.26
C TRP A 208 5.01 15.46 20.06
N GLN A 209 6.34 15.59 19.96
CA GLN A 209 7.13 14.94 18.91
C GLN A 209 6.82 13.43 18.88
N THR A 210 6.61 12.77 20.02
CA THR A 210 6.26 11.33 20.07
C THR A 210 4.85 11.02 19.56
N LYS A 211 3.88 11.94 19.70
CA LYS A 211 2.50 11.74 19.22
C LYS A 211 2.35 11.92 17.70
N LEU A 212 3.24 12.70 17.10
CA LEU A 212 3.36 12.87 15.64
C LEU A 212 4.43 11.96 15.01
N LEU A 213 5.17 11.19 15.83
CA LEU A 213 6.24 10.29 15.38
C LEU A 213 5.75 8.94 14.81
N GLU A 214 4.45 8.66 14.79
CA GLU A 214 3.87 7.53 14.03
C GLU A 214 3.56 7.87 12.55
N GLU A 215 4.44 8.64 11.91
CA GLU A 215 4.50 8.74 10.44
C GLU A 215 5.91 8.53 9.87
N PRO A 216 6.46 7.30 9.92
CA PRO A 216 7.55 6.91 9.03
C PRO A 216 7.05 5.95 7.95
N VAL A 217 5.87 6.19 7.35
CA VAL A 217 5.47 5.46 6.13
C VAL A 217 4.77 6.34 5.09
N THR A 218 5.17 7.61 5.01
CA THR A 218 4.48 8.62 4.19
C THR A 218 5.04 8.91 2.81
N ASP A 219 6.24 8.41 2.45
CA ASP A 219 6.83 8.71 1.13
C ASP A 219 7.37 7.49 0.39
N ALA A 220 6.91 6.26 0.73
CA ALA A 220 7.20 5.15 -0.16
C ALA A 220 6.40 5.35 -1.45
N SER A 221 7.09 5.40 -2.59
CA SER A 221 6.49 5.59 -3.92
C SER A 221 5.40 4.58 -4.25
N SER A 222 5.29 3.50 -3.45
CA SER A 222 4.33 2.40 -3.44
C SER A 222 3.00 2.66 -2.74
N THR A 223 2.87 3.68 -1.88
CA THR A 223 1.65 3.82 -1.07
C THR A 223 0.49 4.34 -1.92
N LEU A 224 -0.63 3.63 -1.87
CA LEU A 224 -1.90 4.14 -2.36
C LEU A 224 -2.59 4.92 -1.24
N ARG A 225 -3.09 6.11 -1.57
CA ARG A 225 -3.82 6.96 -0.63
C ARG A 225 -4.97 7.62 -1.33
N GLY A 226 -6.09 7.76 -0.65
CA GLY A 226 -7.15 8.67 -1.08
C GLY A 226 -8.36 8.64 -0.16
N GLN A 227 -9.42 9.31 -0.60
CA GLN A 227 -10.61 9.53 0.20
C GLN A 227 -11.62 8.39 -0.03
N GLY A 228 -12.04 7.74 1.05
CA GLY A 228 -13.06 6.70 1.00
C GLY A 228 -14.46 7.30 1.08
N ILE A 229 -15.40 6.77 0.29
CA ILE A 229 -16.83 7.07 0.44
C ILE A 229 -17.38 6.22 1.59
N GLU A 230 -18.28 6.76 2.41
CA GLU A 230 -18.93 6.03 3.50
C GLU A 230 -19.57 4.72 3.01
N GLY A 231 -19.22 3.60 3.66
CA GLY A 231 -19.67 2.26 3.26
C GLY A 231 -19.12 1.75 1.92
N GLY A 232 -18.20 2.50 1.28
CA GLY A 232 -17.60 2.13 0.01
C GLY A 232 -16.64 0.95 0.16
N VAL A 233 -16.80 -0.07 -0.68
CA VAL A 233 -15.86 -1.20 -0.76
C VAL A 233 -14.68 -0.78 -1.62
N ILE A 234 -13.46 -0.78 -1.06
CA ILE A 234 -12.26 -0.55 -1.87
C ILE A 234 -11.93 -1.83 -2.61
N GLN A 235 -11.97 -1.78 -3.94
CA GLN A 235 -11.56 -2.89 -4.78
C GLN A 235 -10.08 -2.77 -5.11
N VAL A 236 -9.30 -3.73 -4.64
CA VAL A 236 -7.89 -3.86 -4.94
C VAL A 236 -7.70 -4.99 -5.94
N TRP A 237 -7.08 -4.69 -7.08
CA TRP A 237 -6.67 -5.71 -8.03
C TRP A 237 -5.28 -6.19 -7.61
N GLN A 238 -5.19 -7.43 -7.13
CA GLN A 238 -3.93 -8.08 -6.82
C GLN A 238 -3.67 -9.12 -7.90
N LEU A 239 -2.72 -8.83 -8.79
CA LEU A 239 -2.31 -9.80 -9.78
C LEU A 239 -1.25 -10.71 -9.16
N ASP A 240 -1.68 -11.88 -8.68
CA ASP A 240 -0.76 -12.88 -8.16
C ASP A 240 0.27 -13.25 -9.25
N ARG A 241 1.55 -13.16 -8.89
CA ARG A 241 2.68 -13.51 -9.77
C ARG A 241 2.55 -14.92 -10.35
N ARG A 242 1.88 -15.84 -9.64
CA ARG A 242 1.57 -17.19 -10.13
C ARG A 242 0.68 -17.16 -11.36
N TRP A 243 -0.37 -16.35 -11.40
CA TRP A 243 -1.23 -16.22 -12.58
C TRP A 243 -0.49 -15.58 -13.74
N LEU A 244 0.40 -14.61 -13.45
CA LEU A 244 1.27 -14.02 -14.47
C LEU A 244 2.25 -15.05 -15.04
N GLN A 245 2.85 -15.88 -14.18
CA GLN A 245 3.72 -16.98 -14.59
C GLN A 245 2.97 -18.05 -15.40
N ILE A 246 1.79 -18.48 -14.95
CA ILE A 246 0.93 -19.44 -15.68
C ILE A 246 0.52 -18.86 -17.03
N GLY A 247 0.07 -17.61 -17.08
CA GLY A 247 -0.28 -16.93 -18.33
C GLY A 247 0.91 -16.82 -19.27
N LEU A 248 2.07 -16.39 -18.76
CA LEU A 248 3.30 -16.27 -19.54
C LEU A 248 3.76 -17.62 -20.09
N THR A 249 3.74 -18.68 -19.27
CA THR A 249 4.09 -20.04 -19.69
C THR A 249 3.12 -20.60 -20.72
N LEU A 250 1.82 -20.34 -20.59
CA LEU A 250 0.83 -20.79 -21.55
C LEU A 250 0.98 -20.05 -22.89
N VAL A 251 1.21 -18.73 -22.86
CA VAL A 251 1.50 -17.92 -24.05
C VAL A 251 2.79 -18.38 -24.74
N THR A 252 3.87 -18.60 -23.97
CA THR A 252 5.12 -19.11 -24.54
C THR A 252 4.93 -20.50 -25.13
N ALA A 253 4.20 -21.42 -24.47
CA ALA A 253 3.90 -22.73 -25.02
C ALA A 253 3.12 -22.66 -26.33
N VAL A 254 2.08 -21.81 -26.41
CA VAL A 254 1.28 -21.60 -27.63
C VAL A 254 2.12 -21.07 -28.78
N ILE A 255 3.13 -20.23 -28.52
CA ILE A 255 4.06 -19.72 -29.53
C ILE A 255 5.11 -20.77 -29.91
N LEU A 256 5.65 -21.52 -28.94
CA LEU A 256 6.76 -22.44 -29.17
C LEU A 256 6.32 -23.73 -29.90
N ILE A 257 5.13 -24.26 -29.59
CA ILE A 257 4.60 -25.49 -30.21
C ILE A 257 4.53 -25.40 -31.75
N PRO A 258 3.94 -24.36 -32.38
CA PRO A 258 3.92 -24.26 -33.84
C PRO A 258 5.31 -24.04 -34.43
N LEU A 259 6.19 -23.31 -33.72
CA LEU A 259 7.59 -23.11 -34.11
C LEU A 259 8.34 -24.46 -34.15
N LEU A 260 8.25 -25.25 -33.07
CA LEU A 260 8.79 -26.59 -32.97
C LEU A 260 8.21 -27.52 -34.04
N ARG A 261 6.88 -27.52 -34.23
CA ARG A 261 6.24 -28.31 -35.29
C ARG A 261 6.77 -27.95 -36.68
N LYS A 262 6.98 -26.67 -36.95
CA LYS A 262 7.52 -26.19 -38.24
C LYS A 262 8.97 -26.62 -38.43
N ILE A 263 9.78 -26.54 -37.38
CA ILE A 263 11.19 -26.99 -37.39
C ILE A 263 11.29 -28.51 -37.60
N ILE A 264 10.42 -29.30 -36.96
CA ILE A 264 10.45 -30.77 -37.05
C ILE A 264 9.95 -31.27 -38.42
N ARG A 265 9.03 -30.57 -39.08
CA ARG A 265 8.42 -31.02 -40.35
C ARG A 265 9.25 -30.75 -41.60
N ILE A 266 10.20 -29.82 -41.56
CA ILE A 266 10.98 -29.38 -42.72
C ILE A 266 12.35 -30.01 -42.58
N GLU A 267 12.69 -31.09 -43.31
CA GLU A 267 14.04 -31.61 -43.71
C GLU A 267 15.24 -31.54 -42.73
N TRP A 268 15.04 -31.08 -41.50
CA TRP A 268 16.04 -30.75 -40.51
C TRP A 268 16.52 -31.97 -39.77
N SER A 269 15.82 -33.11 -39.91
CA SER A 269 16.27 -34.40 -39.40
C SER A 269 17.67 -34.74 -39.92
N GLU A 270 17.89 -34.61 -41.24
CA GLU A 270 19.20 -34.89 -41.85
C GLU A 270 20.23 -33.83 -41.46
N TRP A 271 19.83 -32.55 -41.40
CA TRP A 271 20.72 -31.47 -41.01
C TRP A 271 21.15 -31.54 -39.53
N LEU A 272 20.23 -31.88 -38.61
CA LEU A 272 20.49 -32.08 -37.18
C LEU A 272 21.34 -33.33 -36.92
N GLN A 273 21.19 -34.38 -37.73
CA GLN A 273 22.09 -35.54 -37.69
C GLN A 273 23.52 -35.16 -38.07
N GLN A 274 23.70 -34.26 -39.04
CA GLN A 274 25.02 -33.73 -39.40
C GLN A 274 25.59 -32.75 -38.36
N HIS A 275 24.74 -32.04 -37.60
CA HIS A 275 25.14 -31.02 -36.64
C HIS A 275 24.72 -31.36 -35.20
N VAL A 276 25.32 -32.42 -34.64
CA VAL A 276 25.03 -32.92 -33.28
C VAL A 276 25.14 -31.83 -32.20
N ALA A 277 26.08 -30.90 -32.30
CA ALA A 277 26.18 -29.81 -31.33
C ALA A 277 24.94 -28.89 -31.32
N ALA A 278 24.36 -28.63 -32.49
CA ALA A 278 23.16 -27.81 -32.61
C ALA A 278 21.94 -28.52 -32.02
N SER A 279 21.82 -29.85 -32.17
CA SER A 279 20.71 -30.62 -31.58
C SER A 279 20.76 -30.62 -30.05
N TRP A 280 21.95 -30.75 -29.46
CA TRP A 280 22.15 -30.63 -28.00
C TRP A 280 21.82 -29.24 -27.48
N LEU A 281 22.21 -28.19 -28.23
CA LEU A 281 21.91 -26.81 -27.84
C LEU A 281 20.40 -26.55 -27.89
N LEU A 282 19.72 -27.03 -28.94
CA LEU A 282 18.26 -26.93 -29.08
C LEU A 282 17.53 -27.69 -27.96
N LEU A 283 17.99 -28.91 -27.62
CA LEU A 283 17.47 -29.69 -26.50
C LEU A 283 17.67 -28.95 -25.16
N ALA A 284 18.86 -28.40 -24.91
CA ALA A 284 19.15 -27.63 -23.70
C ALA A 284 18.28 -26.37 -23.60
N THR A 285 18.04 -25.70 -24.74
CA THR A 285 17.19 -24.50 -24.79
C THR A 285 15.73 -24.85 -24.51
N VAL A 286 15.21 -25.93 -25.10
CA VAL A 286 13.85 -26.45 -24.84
C VAL A 286 13.72 -26.88 -23.37
N TRP A 287 14.72 -27.59 -22.85
CA TRP A 287 14.75 -28.00 -21.45
C TRP A 287 14.74 -26.79 -20.51
N TRP A 288 15.54 -25.77 -20.80
CA TRP A 288 15.61 -24.54 -20.01
C TRP A 288 14.29 -23.75 -20.02
N LEU A 289 13.60 -23.73 -21.16
CA LEU A 289 12.31 -23.06 -21.32
C LEU A 289 11.14 -23.79 -20.62
N PHE A 290 11.12 -25.12 -20.61
CA PHE A 290 9.95 -25.87 -20.14
C PHE A 290 10.06 -26.47 -18.73
N LEU A 291 11.25 -26.70 -18.19
CA LEU A 291 11.43 -27.52 -16.98
C LEU A 291 11.79 -26.73 -15.72
N THR A 292 11.38 -25.46 -15.65
CA THR A 292 11.76 -24.42 -14.66
C THR A 292 13.17 -23.84 -14.90
N PRO A 293 13.38 -22.52 -14.69
CA PRO A 293 14.70 -21.89 -14.80
C PRO A 293 15.59 -22.42 -13.66
N SER A 294 16.13 -23.62 -13.85
CA SER A 294 17.00 -24.30 -12.90
C SER A 294 18.46 -24.13 -13.30
N VAL A 295 19.32 -24.00 -12.30
CA VAL A 295 20.78 -23.84 -12.44
C VAL A 295 21.41 -24.97 -13.29
N LEU A 296 20.79 -26.15 -13.29
CA LEU A 296 21.16 -27.31 -14.12
C LEU A 296 21.09 -27.01 -15.62
N GLY A 297 20.10 -26.25 -16.09
CA GLY A 297 19.97 -25.88 -17.51
C GLY A 297 21.11 -24.95 -17.96
N SER A 298 21.54 -24.03 -17.09
CA SER A 298 22.68 -23.16 -17.34
C SER A 298 24.00 -23.94 -17.42
N ILE A 299 24.19 -24.95 -16.56
CA ILE A 299 25.36 -25.83 -16.58
C ILE A 299 25.39 -26.64 -17.89
N LEU A 300 24.26 -27.19 -18.33
CA LEU A 300 24.17 -27.89 -19.61
C LEU A 300 24.52 -26.98 -20.79
N LEU A 301 23.99 -25.75 -20.83
CA LEU A 301 24.34 -24.74 -21.85
C LEU A 301 25.86 -24.47 -21.89
N LEU A 302 26.48 -24.27 -20.72
CA LEU A 302 27.92 -24.06 -20.58
C LEU A 302 28.73 -25.26 -21.10
N THR A 303 28.33 -26.49 -20.74
CA THR A 303 29.02 -27.71 -21.23
C THR A 303 28.87 -27.88 -22.74
N THR A 304 27.72 -27.54 -23.33
CA THR A 304 27.52 -27.62 -24.78
C THR A 304 28.35 -26.58 -25.54
N LEU A 305 28.42 -25.34 -25.03
CA LEU A 305 29.30 -24.28 -25.55
C LEU A 305 30.78 -24.67 -25.46
N PHE A 306 31.19 -25.25 -24.32
CA PHE A 306 32.57 -25.70 -24.14
C PHE A 306 32.91 -26.81 -25.15
N ARG A 307 31.99 -27.74 -25.37
CA ARG A 307 32.18 -28.85 -26.30
C ARG A 307 32.14 -28.42 -27.78
N SER A 308 31.40 -27.37 -28.11
CA SER A 308 31.40 -26.81 -29.48
C SER A 308 32.64 -25.99 -29.80
N VAL A 309 33.21 -25.30 -28.79
CA VAL A 309 34.42 -24.48 -28.96
C VAL A 309 35.70 -25.33 -28.94
N PHE A 310 35.70 -26.46 -28.22
CA PHE A 310 36.82 -27.39 -28.17
C PHE A 310 36.47 -28.74 -28.82
N PRO A 311 36.43 -28.82 -30.16
CA PRO A 311 36.37 -30.12 -30.82
C PRO A 311 37.66 -30.88 -30.47
N LEU A 312 37.52 -31.95 -29.69
CA LEU A 312 38.60 -32.90 -29.42
C LEU A 312 39.13 -33.38 -30.78
N LYS A 313 40.30 -32.86 -31.15
CA LYS A 313 41.08 -33.28 -32.31
C LYS A 313 41.45 -34.74 -32.08
N SER A 314 40.59 -35.67 -32.53
CA SER A 314 40.93 -37.09 -32.50
C SER A 314 42.03 -37.31 -33.53
N SER A 315 43.26 -37.38 -33.04
CA SER A 315 44.43 -37.77 -33.80
C SER A 315 44.19 -39.15 -34.41
N ARG A 316 43.93 -39.16 -35.72
CA ARG A 316 44.01 -40.36 -36.55
C ARG A 316 45.51 -40.64 -36.74
N SER A 317 46.08 -41.46 -35.86
CA SER A 317 47.37 -42.11 -36.08
C SER A 317 47.15 -43.62 -36.02
N ALA A 318 47.13 -44.27 -37.18
CA ALA A 318 47.61 -45.63 -37.38
C ALA A 318 47.44 -45.99 -38.87
N SER A 319 48.60 -46.11 -39.52
CA SER A 319 48.97 -47.05 -40.62
C SER A 319 47.91 -47.48 -41.62
#